data_AF-A0A420CT15-F1
#
_entry.id   AF-A0A420CT15-F1
#
_cell.length_a   1.000
_cell.length_b   1.000
_cell.length_c   1.000
_cell.angle_alpha   90.00
_cell.angle_beta   90.00
_cell.angle_gamma   90.00
#
_symmetry.space_group_name_H-M   'P 1'
#
loop_
_entity.id
_entity.type
_entity.pdbx_description
1 polymer ?
#
loop_
_entity_poly.entity_id
_entity_poly.type
_entity_poly.pdbx_seq_one_letter_code
_entity_poly.pdbx_strand_id
1 'polypeptide(L)'
;MIYLAIDTCVWLELLKIDFLNPDNYFDELLFWIENGHVIFVTTENLEREWRRNKDVKKQEILKSFKEKKREIAGMMSAIHQLDNMYEPDKVEASIDNRMSRIDMLFSNKAIIAKESDKIYLEATKRNLNCSPPNHAKDSFRDTINLLTLKKHSQDQGYSKCIFTTINYKDFSERTQPYTLHSQLEQDFKEGNLEYVFFDTSIKAFSGKLFNIELRPHLPSFSQHLLEEKRKQESRLLTERKIQQRNNMDLEDDEFVSNTAQIDRIILSGKQTALDKKILDFLFEMNQSYQLYFFKKLAENELV
;
A
#
# COMPACT_ATOMS: atom_id res chain seq x y z
N MET A 1 18.68 -11.33 7.74
CA MET A 1 18.28 -10.38 6.68
C MET A 1 17.69 -11.19 5.54
N ILE A 2 16.54 -10.80 4.99
CA ILE A 2 15.89 -11.50 3.88
C ILE A 2 16.23 -10.78 2.59
N TYR A 3 16.82 -11.49 1.63
CA TYR A 3 17.01 -11.02 0.26
C TYR A 3 15.92 -11.62 -0.61
N LEU A 4 15.27 -10.78 -1.42
CA LEU A 4 14.13 -11.17 -2.23
C LEU A 4 14.31 -10.68 -3.67
N ALA A 5 14.35 -11.63 -4.60
CA ALA A 5 14.31 -11.42 -6.03
C ALA A 5 12.94 -11.80 -6.58
N ILE A 6 12.28 -10.83 -7.21
CA ILE A 6 10.89 -10.94 -7.68
C ILE A 6 10.91 -10.88 -9.20
N ASP A 7 10.46 -11.94 -9.83
CA ASP A 7 10.31 -12.02 -11.28
C ASP A 7 9.26 -11.01 -11.78
N THR A 8 9.42 -10.53 -13.02
CA THR A 8 8.56 -9.52 -13.64
C THR A 8 7.10 -9.96 -13.64
N CYS A 9 6.82 -11.25 -13.88
CA CYS A 9 5.46 -11.76 -13.92
C CYS A 9 4.73 -11.61 -12.56
N VAL A 10 5.45 -11.70 -11.44
CA VAL A 10 4.88 -11.53 -10.10
C VAL A 10 4.45 -10.08 -9.88
N TRP A 11 5.30 -9.12 -10.24
CA TRP A 11 4.93 -7.69 -10.18
C TRP A 11 3.67 -7.40 -11.01
N LEU A 12 3.61 -7.93 -12.23
CA LEU A 12 2.47 -7.78 -13.12
C LEU A 12 1.18 -8.42 -12.58
N GLU A 13 1.28 -9.44 -11.74
CA GLU A 13 0.14 -10.06 -11.09
C GLU A 13 -0.34 -9.26 -9.88
N LEU A 14 0.59 -8.75 -9.07
CA LEU A 14 0.28 -7.88 -7.93
C LEU A 14 -0.40 -6.57 -8.35
N LEU A 15 -0.24 -6.13 -9.60
CA LEU A 15 -0.99 -5.00 -10.15
C LEU A 15 -2.50 -5.25 -10.28
N LYS A 16 -2.99 -6.49 -10.21
CA LYS A 16 -4.38 -6.85 -10.58
C LYS A 16 -5.34 -7.06 -9.41
N ILE A 17 -4.80 -7.14 -8.19
CA ILE A 17 -5.52 -7.68 -7.05
C ILE A 17 -5.81 -6.60 -6.01
N ASP A 18 -6.86 -6.81 -5.21
CA ASP A 18 -7.07 -6.14 -3.92
C ASP A 18 -6.89 -4.60 -3.91
N PHE A 19 -7.31 -3.92 -4.97
CA PHE A 19 -7.17 -2.45 -5.12
C PHE A 19 -7.79 -1.64 -3.99
N LEU A 20 -8.82 -2.19 -3.35
CA LEU A 20 -9.65 -1.51 -2.35
C LEU A 20 -9.37 -1.98 -0.92
N ASN A 21 -8.60 -3.05 -0.75
CA ASN A 21 -8.25 -3.54 0.58
C ASN A 21 -6.96 -2.83 1.01
N PRO A 22 -6.97 -2.00 2.07
CA PRO A 22 -5.74 -1.37 2.56
C PRO A 22 -4.73 -2.39 3.10
N ASP A 23 -5.19 -3.55 3.57
CA ASP A 23 -4.37 -4.68 4.00
C ASP A 23 -4.21 -5.68 2.84
N ASN A 24 -3.54 -5.24 1.77
CA ASN A 24 -3.30 -6.04 0.57
C ASN A 24 -1.83 -6.48 0.41
N TYR A 25 -1.63 -7.56 -0.32
CA TYR A 25 -0.30 -8.15 -0.57
C TYR A 25 0.70 -7.19 -1.22
N PHE A 26 0.25 -6.29 -2.10
CA PHE A 26 1.14 -5.35 -2.76
C PHE A 26 1.70 -4.33 -1.77
N ASP A 27 0.83 -3.70 -0.98
CA ASP A 27 1.23 -2.72 0.01
C ASP A 27 2.02 -3.34 1.17
N GLU A 28 1.67 -4.56 1.59
CA GLU A 28 2.43 -5.32 2.59
C GLU A 28 3.86 -5.61 2.12
N LEU A 29 4.02 -6.07 0.88
CA LEU A 29 5.34 -6.35 0.32
C LEU A 29 6.18 -5.07 0.22
N LEU A 30 5.58 -3.98 -0.25
CA LEU A 30 6.26 -2.70 -0.33
C LEU A 30 6.61 -2.13 1.04
N PHE A 31 5.74 -2.29 2.04
CA PHE A 31 6.04 -1.91 3.41
C PHE A 31 7.32 -2.58 3.90
N TRP A 32 7.50 -3.88 3.68
CA TRP A 32 8.73 -4.55 4.11
C TRP A 32 9.98 -4.10 3.35
N ILE A 33 9.87 -3.85 2.04
CA ILE A 33 11.00 -3.39 1.22
C ILE A 33 11.37 -1.93 1.56
N GLU A 34 10.38 -1.04 1.61
CA GLU A 34 10.58 0.40 1.80
C GLU A 34 11.18 0.72 3.18
N ASN A 35 10.78 -0.04 4.20
CA ASN A 35 11.29 0.06 5.58
C ASN A 35 12.57 -0.76 5.83
N GLY A 36 13.12 -1.43 4.81
CA GLY A 36 14.40 -2.15 4.91
C GLY A 36 14.33 -3.45 5.70
N HIS A 37 13.14 -4.01 5.92
CA HIS A 37 12.98 -5.34 6.51
C HIS A 37 13.33 -6.46 5.51
N VAL A 38 13.12 -6.18 4.22
CA VAL A 38 13.50 -7.04 3.09
C VAL A 38 14.40 -6.25 2.14
N ILE A 39 15.52 -6.84 1.73
CA ILE A 39 16.38 -6.28 0.70
C ILE A 39 15.90 -6.79 -0.65
N PHE A 40 15.38 -5.88 -1.47
CA PHE A 40 14.97 -6.19 -2.83
C PHE A 40 16.19 -6.28 -3.74
N VAL A 41 16.38 -7.44 -4.37
CA VAL A 41 17.45 -7.71 -5.34
C VAL A 41 16.80 -7.93 -6.71
N THR A 42 17.35 -7.33 -7.75
CA THR A 42 16.86 -7.49 -9.12
C THR A 42 18.01 -7.62 -10.11
N THR A 43 17.71 -7.86 -11.38
CA THR A 43 18.70 -7.90 -12.46
C THR A 43 18.41 -6.79 -13.46
N GLU A 44 19.43 -6.39 -14.23
CA GLU A 44 19.23 -5.42 -15.33
C GLU A 44 18.16 -5.92 -16.32
N ASN A 45 18.12 -7.22 -16.64
CA ASN A 45 17.09 -7.77 -17.52
C ASN A 45 15.67 -7.73 -16.91
N LEU A 46 15.48 -8.00 -15.62
CA LEU A 46 14.17 -7.88 -14.97
C LEU A 46 13.66 -6.44 -15.00
N GLU A 47 14.53 -5.45 -14.76
CA GLU A 47 14.16 -4.05 -14.90
C GLU A 47 13.73 -3.73 -16.34
N ARG A 48 14.52 -4.15 -17.35
CA ARG A 48 14.17 -3.94 -18.77
C ARG A 48 12.84 -4.63 -19.15
N GLU A 49 12.56 -5.80 -18.60
CA GLU A 49 11.29 -6.50 -18.79
C GLU A 49 10.11 -5.76 -18.17
N TRP A 50 10.26 -5.29 -16.93
CA TRP A 50 9.26 -4.45 -16.29
C TRP A 50 8.94 -3.22 -17.14
N ARG A 51 9.97 -2.46 -17.55
CA ARG A 51 9.81 -1.24 -18.35
C ARG A 51 9.07 -1.49 -19.67
N ARG A 52 9.34 -2.62 -20.33
CA ARG A 52 8.70 -2.99 -21.60
C ARG A 52 7.25 -3.45 -21.44
N ASN A 53 6.94 -4.16 -20.36
CA ASN A 53 5.67 -4.90 -20.24
C ASN A 53 4.61 -4.15 -19.42
N LYS A 54 5.00 -3.23 -18.52
CA LYS A 54 4.08 -2.61 -17.55
C LYS A 54 2.91 -1.87 -18.20
N ASP A 55 3.14 -1.11 -19.27
CA ASP A 55 2.09 -0.29 -19.91
C ASP A 55 1.11 -1.16 -20.69
N VAL A 56 1.61 -2.16 -21.41
CA VAL A 56 0.77 -3.16 -22.08
C VAL A 56 -0.10 -3.87 -21.04
N LYS A 57 0.49 -4.23 -19.90
CA LYS A 57 -0.26 -4.91 -18.84
C LYS A 57 -1.31 -4.02 -18.19
N LYS A 58 -1.01 -2.75 -17.93
CA LYS A 58 -1.97 -1.75 -17.46
C LYS A 58 -3.20 -1.73 -18.38
N GLN A 59 -2.99 -1.65 -19.70
CA GLN A 59 -4.09 -1.61 -20.67
C GLN A 59 -4.92 -2.90 -20.68
N GLU A 60 -4.30 -4.07 -20.57
CA GLU A 60 -5.01 -5.35 -20.44
C GLU A 60 -5.91 -5.39 -19.20
N ILE A 61 -5.39 -4.92 -18.05
CA ILE A 61 -6.14 -4.89 -16.79
C ILE A 61 -7.34 -3.95 -16.93
N LEU A 62 -7.13 -2.72 -17.40
CA LEU A 62 -8.19 -1.73 -17.58
C LEU A 62 -9.27 -2.22 -18.56
N LYS A 63 -8.88 -2.91 -19.63
CA LYS A 63 -9.82 -3.53 -20.57
C LYS A 63 -10.68 -4.59 -19.88
N SER A 64 -10.07 -5.51 -19.13
CA SER A 64 -10.79 -6.55 -18.39
C SER A 64 -11.78 -5.98 -17.38
N PHE A 65 -11.41 -4.90 -16.65
CA PHE A 65 -12.32 -4.21 -15.74
C PHE A 65 -13.49 -3.54 -16.46
N LYS A 66 -13.23 -2.86 -17.59
CA LYS A 66 -14.29 -2.25 -18.42
C LYS A 66 -15.25 -3.30 -18.97
N GLU A 67 -14.76 -4.46 -19.38
CA GLU A 67 -15.58 -5.58 -19.86
C GLU A 67 -16.46 -6.15 -18.75
N LYS A 68 -15.89 -6.45 -17.57
CA LYS A 68 -16.66 -6.92 -16.40
C LYS A 68 -17.73 -5.91 -15.97
N LYS A 69 -17.42 -4.62 -15.99
CA LYS A 69 -18.41 -3.57 -15.68
C LYS A 69 -19.58 -3.58 -16.66
N ARG A 70 -19.31 -3.75 -17.97
CA ARG A 70 -20.37 -3.85 -18.99
C ARG A 70 -21.22 -5.10 -18.79
N GLU A 71 -20.60 -6.23 -18.47
CA GLU A 71 -21.30 -7.48 -18.18
C GLU A 71 -22.26 -7.33 -17.00
N ILE A 72 -21.77 -6.79 -15.87
CA ILE A 72 -22.59 -6.54 -14.67
C ILE A 72 -23.70 -5.53 -14.95
N ALA A 73 -23.42 -4.45 -15.67
CA ALA A 73 -24.42 -3.45 -16.05
C ALA A 73 -25.50 -4.03 -16.97
N GLY A 74 -25.15 -4.96 -17.86
CA GLY A 74 -26.10 -5.69 -18.70
C GLY A 74 -26.99 -6.66 -17.92
N MET A 75 -26.49 -7.21 -16.79
CA MET A 75 -27.25 -8.07 -15.89
C MET A 75 -28.13 -7.31 -14.90
N MET A 76 -27.71 -6.11 -14.46
CA MET A 76 -28.36 -5.32 -13.40
C MET A 76 -29.22 -4.15 -13.92
N SER A 77 -29.94 -4.33 -15.02
CA SER A 77 -30.78 -3.30 -15.62
C SER A 77 -32.03 -2.88 -14.81
N ALA A 78 -32.18 -3.27 -13.53
CA ALA A 78 -33.43 -3.02 -12.80
C ALA A 78 -33.34 -2.49 -11.36
N ILE A 79 -32.28 -2.65 -10.56
CA ILE A 79 -32.34 -2.27 -9.14
C ILE A 79 -30.99 -1.73 -8.65
N HIS A 80 -31.01 -0.44 -8.31
CA HIS A 80 -29.95 0.35 -7.68
C HIS A 80 -28.60 0.41 -8.41
N GLN A 81 -28.25 1.63 -8.84
CA GLN A 81 -26.85 2.00 -9.07
C GLN A 81 -26.10 1.78 -7.76
N LEU A 82 -25.55 0.58 -7.58
CA LEU A 82 -24.51 0.34 -6.59
C LEU A 82 -23.45 1.40 -6.84
N ASP A 83 -23.18 2.21 -5.81
CA ASP A 83 -22.13 3.21 -5.78
C ASP A 83 -20.81 2.48 -6.07
N ASN A 84 -20.46 2.44 -7.36
CA ASN A 84 -19.70 1.32 -7.89
C ASN A 84 -18.22 1.66 -7.72
N MET A 85 -17.64 1.30 -6.57
CA MET A 85 -16.24 1.51 -6.18
C MET A 85 -15.19 0.99 -7.19
N TYR A 86 -15.62 0.30 -8.25
CA TYR A 86 -14.87 -0.04 -9.46
C TYR A 86 -15.10 0.96 -10.61
N GLU A 87 -15.05 2.25 -10.31
CA GLU A 87 -14.97 3.25 -11.37
C GLU A 87 -13.61 3.11 -12.09
N PRO A 88 -13.60 2.99 -13.44
CA PRO A 88 -12.37 2.79 -14.20
C PRO A 88 -11.26 3.77 -13.84
N ASP A 89 -11.62 5.02 -13.55
CA ASP A 89 -10.66 6.09 -13.23
C ASP A 89 -9.98 5.85 -11.87
N LYS A 90 -10.69 5.30 -10.88
CA LYS A 90 -10.13 4.94 -9.57
C LYS A 90 -9.20 3.72 -9.68
N VAL A 91 -9.57 2.74 -10.50
CA VAL A 91 -8.74 1.57 -10.79
C VAL A 91 -7.48 1.98 -11.54
N GLU A 92 -7.60 2.85 -12.53
CA GLU A 92 -6.46 3.39 -13.28
C GLU A 92 -5.50 4.16 -12.36
N ALA A 93 -6.01 5.07 -11.54
CA ALA A 93 -5.19 5.81 -10.58
C ALA A 93 -4.48 4.89 -9.57
N SER A 94 -5.15 3.81 -9.13
CA SER A 94 -4.54 2.80 -8.25
C SER A 94 -3.41 2.05 -8.95
N ILE A 95 -3.62 1.58 -10.18
CA ILE A 95 -2.59 0.90 -10.98
C ILE A 95 -1.39 1.83 -11.22
N ASP A 96 -1.64 3.08 -11.59
CA ASP A 96 -0.58 4.07 -11.81
C ASP A 96 0.23 4.33 -10.54
N ASN A 97 -0.43 4.43 -9.39
CA ASN A 97 0.26 4.55 -8.10
C ASN A 97 1.15 3.33 -7.82
N ARG A 98 0.63 2.11 -8.01
CA ARG A 98 1.41 0.87 -7.83
C ARG A 98 2.60 0.79 -8.78
N MET A 99 2.39 1.11 -10.06
CA MET A 99 3.46 1.15 -11.06
C MET A 99 4.54 2.16 -10.70
N SER A 100 4.15 3.36 -10.24
CA SER A 100 5.08 4.39 -9.81
C SER A 100 5.90 3.96 -8.60
N ARG A 101 5.31 3.22 -7.64
CA ARG A 101 6.04 2.69 -6.48
C ARG A 101 7.02 1.60 -6.88
N ILE A 102 6.64 0.70 -7.80
CA ILE A 102 7.57 -0.29 -8.36
C ILE A 102 8.73 0.41 -9.09
N ASP A 103 8.45 1.41 -9.93
CA ASP A 103 9.48 2.20 -10.61
C ASP A 103 10.46 2.85 -9.62
N MET A 104 9.94 3.37 -8.50
CA MET A 104 10.74 3.95 -7.43
C MET A 104 11.60 2.88 -6.74
N LEU A 105 11.09 1.67 -6.53
CA LEU A 105 11.89 0.57 -5.98
C LEU A 105 13.09 0.27 -6.88
N PHE A 106 12.86 0.06 -8.18
CA PHE A 106 13.93 -0.21 -9.14
C PHE A 106 14.97 0.91 -9.14
N SER A 107 14.55 2.17 -9.03
CA SER A 107 15.45 3.32 -9.12
C SER A 107 16.24 3.59 -7.83
N ASN A 108 15.64 3.37 -6.66
CA ASN A 108 16.16 3.93 -5.39
C ASN A 108 16.37 2.91 -4.27
N LYS A 109 15.82 1.70 -4.38
CA LYS A 109 15.83 0.70 -3.28
C LYS A 109 16.40 -0.65 -3.70
N ALA A 110 16.30 -1.00 -4.97
CA ALA A 110 16.76 -2.29 -5.48
C ALA A 110 18.29 -2.35 -5.51
N ILE A 111 18.85 -3.49 -5.10
CA ILE A 111 20.20 -3.88 -5.50
C ILE A 111 20.10 -4.46 -6.90
N ILE A 112 20.66 -3.75 -7.89
CA ILE A 112 20.64 -4.19 -9.29
C ILE A 112 21.89 -5.02 -9.59
N ALA A 113 21.67 -6.34 -9.75
CA ALA A 113 22.70 -7.28 -10.17
C ALA A 113 23.04 -7.08 -11.65
N LYS A 114 24.34 -6.93 -11.92
CA LYS A 114 24.86 -6.62 -13.26
C LYS A 114 25.10 -7.87 -14.10
N GLU A 115 24.78 -7.76 -15.37
CA GLU A 115 25.10 -8.76 -16.37
C GLU A 115 26.58 -8.69 -16.76
N SER A 116 27.08 -9.77 -17.34
CA SER A 116 28.44 -9.82 -17.87
C SER A 116 28.50 -10.71 -19.10
N ASP A 117 29.51 -10.54 -19.94
CA ASP A 117 29.71 -11.39 -21.14
C ASP A 117 29.77 -12.88 -20.80
N LYS A 118 30.30 -13.21 -19.61
CA LYS A 118 30.33 -14.60 -19.11
C LYS A 118 28.92 -15.14 -18.86
N ILE A 119 28.02 -14.33 -18.31
CA ILE A 119 26.62 -14.69 -18.10
C ILE A 119 25.93 -14.90 -19.45
N TYR A 120 26.14 -14.00 -20.42
CA TYR A 120 25.57 -14.13 -21.76
C TYR A 120 26.06 -15.39 -22.47
N LEU A 121 27.36 -15.65 -22.44
CA LEU A 121 27.96 -16.85 -23.03
C LEU A 121 27.38 -18.13 -22.44
N GLU A 122 27.23 -18.19 -21.11
CA GLU A 122 26.68 -19.34 -20.42
C GLU A 122 25.18 -19.52 -20.70
N ALA A 123 24.42 -18.43 -20.74
CA ALA A 123 23.02 -18.45 -21.13
C ALA A 123 22.85 -18.99 -22.56
N THR A 124 23.72 -18.60 -23.49
CA THR A 124 23.68 -19.10 -24.88
C THR A 124 23.93 -20.60 -24.94
N LYS A 125 24.90 -21.11 -24.18
CA LYS A 125 25.17 -22.55 -24.11
C LYS A 125 23.96 -23.33 -23.58
N ARG A 126 23.33 -22.84 -22.51
CA ARG A 126 22.11 -23.46 -21.96
C ARG A 126 20.95 -23.45 -22.96
N ASN A 127 20.77 -22.34 -23.68
CA ASN A 127 19.71 -22.24 -24.67
C ASN A 127 19.91 -23.23 -25.82
N LEU A 128 21.14 -23.34 -26.34
CA LEU A 128 21.48 -24.31 -27.39
C LEU A 128 21.29 -25.76 -26.93
N ASN A 129 21.51 -26.04 -25.65
CA ASN A 129 21.30 -27.36 -25.04
C ASN A 129 19.84 -27.61 -24.61
N CYS A 130 18.93 -26.66 -24.84
CA CYS A 130 17.55 -26.69 -24.34
C CYS A 130 17.46 -27.01 -22.83
N SER A 131 18.44 -26.57 -22.06
CA SER A 131 18.48 -26.77 -20.61
C SER A 131 17.53 -25.80 -19.92
N PRO A 132 16.83 -26.20 -18.85
CA PRO A 132 15.98 -25.30 -18.06
C PRO A 132 16.71 -24.00 -17.67
N PRO A 133 16.04 -22.84 -17.71
CA PRO A 133 14.61 -22.64 -18.01
C PRO A 133 14.19 -22.77 -19.50
N ASN A 134 15.08 -23.04 -20.45
CA ASN A 134 14.80 -23.01 -21.90
C ASN A 134 14.22 -24.30 -22.51
N HIS A 135 13.68 -25.21 -21.69
CA HIS A 135 13.38 -26.58 -22.14
C HIS A 135 12.00 -26.73 -22.83
N ALA A 136 11.13 -25.72 -22.75
CA ALA A 136 9.79 -25.74 -23.34
C ALA A 136 9.52 -24.59 -24.34
N LYS A 137 10.17 -23.44 -24.16
CA LYS A 137 10.15 -22.24 -25.02
C LYS A 137 11.50 -21.52 -24.93
N ASP A 138 11.72 -20.52 -25.79
CA ASP A 138 12.90 -19.64 -25.75
C ASP A 138 12.84 -18.71 -24.52
N SER A 139 13.20 -19.26 -23.36
CA SER A 139 13.24 -18.58 -22.05
C SER A 139 14.64 -18.04 -21.75
N PHE A 140 15.34 -17.59 -22.80
CA PHE A 140 16.72 -17.12 -22.72
C PHE A 140 16.91 -16.01 -21.68
N ARG A 141 15.91 -15.13 -21.54
CA ARG A 141 15.91 -14.05 -20.55
C ARG A 141 15.80 -14.55 -19.11
N ASP A 142 15.01 -15.59 -18.88
CA ASP A 142 14.92 -16.23 -17.56
C ASP A 142 16.26 -16.89 -17.19
N THR A 143 16.97 -17.43 -18.18
CA THR A 143 18.34 -17.93 -17.97
C THR A 143 19.31 -16.82 -17.59
N ILE A 144 19.24 -15.66 -18.26
CA ILE A 144 20.05 -14.49 -17.89
C ILE A 144 19.72 -14.05 -16.46
N ASN A 145 18.44 -13.97 -16.09
CA ASN A 145 18.00 -13.59 -14.75
C ASN A 145 18.58 -14.53 -13.69
N LEU A 146 18.43 -15.85 -13.87
CA LEU A 146 18.95 -16.86 -12.97
C LEU A 146 20.47 -16.76 -12.79
N LEU A 147 21.23 -16.74 -13.90
CA LEU A 147 22.69 -16.72 -13.86
C LEU A 147 23.24 -15.42 -13.26
N THR A 148 22.57 -14.30 -13.53
CA THR A 148 22.90 -13.00 -12.95
C THR A 148 22.67 -12.99 -11.44
N LEU A 149 21.51 -13.47 -10.99
CA LEU A 149 21.20 -13.58 -9.56
C LEU A 149 22.15 -14.54 -8.84
N LYS A 150 22.42 -15.71 -9.43
CA LYS A 150 23.37 -16.69 -8.90
C LYS A 150 24.74 -16.05 -8.67
N LYS A 151 25.29 -15.43 -9.72
CA LYS A 151 26.61 -14.79 -9.63
C LYS A 151 26.64 -13.67 -8.60
N HIS A 152 25.64 -12.79 -8.62
CA HIS A 152 25.59 -11.66 -7.71
C HIS A 152 25.46 -12.10 -6.24
N SER A 153 24.59 -13.07 -5.97
CA SER A 153 24.42 -13.65 -4.63
C SER A 153 25.71 -14.26 -4.10
N GLN A 154 26.47 -14.95 -4.96
CA GLN A 154 27.81 -15.48 -4.62
C GLN A 154 28.82 -14.35 -4.34
N ASP A 155 28.91 -13.37 -5.23
CA ASP A 155 29.86 -12.26 -5.13
C ASP A 155 29.60 -11.42 -3.87
N GLN A 156 28.34 -11.30 -3.43
CA GLN A 156 27.94 -10.57 -2.21
C GLN A 156 27.88 -11.45 -0.95
N GLY A 157 28.05 -12.76 -1.08
CA GLY A 157 28.01 -13.69 0.05
C GLY A 157 26.64 -13.77 0.75
N TYR A 158 25.53 -13.68 0.01
CA TYR A 158 24.20 -13.83 0.60
C TYR A 158 24.03 -15.24 1.18
N SER A 159 23.50 -15.32 2.40
CA SER A 159 23.22 -16.61 3.05
C SER A 159 22.01 -17.31 2.45
N LYS A 160 21.02 -16.54 1.99
CA LYS A 160 19.78 -17.01 1.34
C LYS A 160 19.16 -15.84 0.57
N CYS A 161 18.85 -16.07 -0.71
CA CYS A 161 18.07 -15.14 -1.54
C CYS A 161 16.85 -15.87 -2.11
N ILE A 162 15.67 -15.43 -1.71
CA ILE A 162 14.42 -15.98 -2.24
C ILE A 162 14.25 -15.50 -3.67
N PHE A 163 14.08 -16.41 -4.63
CA PHE A 163 13.65 -16.10 -5.98
C PHE A 163 12.20 -16.56 -6.15
N THR A 164 11.31 -15.62 -6.47
CA THR A 164 9.90 -15.90 -6.66
C THR A 164 9.42 -15.59 -8.07
N THR A 165 8.66 -16.52 -8.65
CA THR A 165 8.10 -16.45 -10.00
C THR A 165 6.77 -17.20 -10.09
N ILE A 166 5.93 -16.83 -11.05
CA ILE A 166 4.73 -17.57 -11.46
C ILE A 166 5.07 -18.58 -12.58
N ASN A 167 6.26 -18.48 -13.18
CA ASN A 167 6.69 -19.32 -14.29
C ASN A 167 7.17 -20.71 -13.85
N TYR A 168 6.27 -21.50 -13.27
CA TYR A 168 6.60 -22.85 -12.83
C TYR A 168 6.96 -23.80 -13.98
N LYS A 169 6.51 -23.51 -15.21
CA LYS A 169 6.79 -24.38 -16.37
C LYS A 169 8.27 -24.44 -16.69
N ASP A 170 8.99 -23.34 -16.46
CA ASP A 170 10.40 -23.23 -16.79
C ASP A 170 11.31 -23.52 -15.58
N PHE A 171 10.82 -23.25 -14.36
CA PHE A 171 11.58 -23.38 -13.11
C PHE A 171 11.21 -24.60 -12.26
N SER A 172 10.14 -25.33 -12.56
CA SER A 172 9.66 -26.44 -11.75
C SER A 172 9.52 -27.74 -12.52
N GLU A 173 9.38 -28.83 -11.77
CA GLU A 173 8.96 -30.11 -12.34
C GLU A 173 7.55 -29.98 -12.94
N ARG A 174 7.33 -30.61 -14.10
CA ARG A 174 6.19 -30.33 -15.02
C ARG A 174 4.80 -30.27 -14.37
N THR A 175 4.57 -31.05 -13.31
CA THR A 175 3.28 -31.16 -12.62
C THR A 175 3.36 -30.73 -11.15
N GLN A 176 4.50 -30.22 -10.69
CA GLN A 176 4.74 -29.85 -9.31
C GLN A 176 5.26 -28.42 -9.22
N PRO A 177 4.37 -27.40 -9.26
CA PRO A 177 4.78 -25.99 -9.30
C PRO A 177 5.66 -25.56 -8.13
N TYR A 178 5.57 -26.25 -6.99
CA TYR A 178 6.31 -25.96 -5.77
C TYR A 178 7.67 -26.64 -5.67
N THR A 179 8.00 -27.53 -6.61
CA THR A 179 9.23 -28.31 -6.64
C THR A 179 10.15 -27.75 -7.72
N LEU A 180 11.31 -27.23 -7.32
CA LEU A 180 12.33 -26.75 -8.26
C LEU A 180 12.72 -27.87 -9.23
N HIS A 181 12.94 -27.52 -10.49
CA HIS A 181 13.41 -28.48 -11.49
C HIS A 181 14.78 -29.03 -11.06
N SER A 182 14.94 -30.36 -11.07
CA SER A 182 16.17 -31.08 -10.68
C SER A 182 17.46 -30.53 -11.31
N GLN A 183 17.45 -30.19 -12.61
CA GLN A 183 18.59 -29.59 -13.31
C GLN A 183 18.96 -28.17 -12.85
N LEU A 184 18.09 -27.49 -12.10
CA LEU A 184 18.35 -26.16 -11.53
C LEU A 184 18.82 -26.22 -10.07
N GLU A 185 18.71 -27.37 -9.39
CA GLU A 185 19.06 -27.50 -7.97
C GLU A 185 20.50 -27.09 -7.68
N GLN A 186 21.44 -27.50 -8.53
CA GLN A 186 22.85 -27.14 -8.37
C GLN A 186 23.07 -25.64 -8.51
N ASP A 187 22.41 -24.98 -9.46
CA ASP A 187 22.52 -23.53 -9.63
C ASP A 187 21.95 -22.76 -8.44
N PHE A 188 20.79 -23.18 -7.94
CA PHE A 188 20.16 -22.57 -6.78
C PHE A 188 21.02 -22.78 -5.54
N LYS A 189 21.54 -24.00 -5.33
CA LYS A 189 22.43 -24.30 -4.21
C LYS A 189 23.72 -23.50 -4.27
N GLU A 190 24.39 -23.45 -5.43
CA GLU A 190 25.63 -22.68 -5.60
C GLU A 190 25.39 -21.18 -5.44
N GLY A 191 24.22 -20.68 -5.85
CA GLY A 191 23.84 -19.28 -5.74
C GLY A 191 23.22 -18.88 -4.41
N ASN A 192 23.10 -19.79 -3.43
CA ASN A 192 22.31 -19.59 -2.20
C ASN A 192 20.89 -19.06 -2.50
N LEU A 193 20.30 -19.50 -3.61
CA LEU A 193 18.96 -19.12 -4.03
C LEU A 193 17.94 -20.12 -3.47
N GLU A 194 16.76 -19.63 -3.13
CA GLU A 194 15.62 -20.47 -2.77
C GLU A 194 14.46 -20.23 -3.72
N TYR A 195 13.97 -21.31 -4.33
CA TYR A 195 12.83 -21.24 -5.24
C TYR A 195 11.50 -21.19 -4.48
N VAL A 196 10.73 -20.13 -4.70
CA VAL A 196 9.40 -19.94 -4.12
C VAL A 196 8.39 -19.62 -5.22
N PHE A 197 7.58 -20.61 -5.58
CA PHE A 197 6.47 -20.42 -6.51
C PHE A 197 5.46 -19.40 -5.97
N PHE A 198 5.14 -18.41 -6.79
CA PHE A 198 4.08 -17.45 -6.52
C PHE A 198 2.75 -17.99 -7.05
N ASP A 199 1.97 -18.60 -6.18
CA ASP A 199 0.66 -19.15 -6.54
C ASP A 199 -0.34 -18.01 -6.81
N THR A 200 -1.00 -18.05 -7.96
CA THR A 200 -2.00 -17.04 -8.37
C THR A 200 -3.44 -17.56 -8.24
N SER A 201 -3.64 -18.77 -7.74
CA SER A 201 -4.97 -19.32 -7.50
C SER A 201 -5.64 -18.62 -6.32
N ILE A 202 -6.96 -18.43 -6.41
CA ILE A 202 -7.74 -17.72 -5.38
C ILE A 202 -7.56 -18.35 -3.99
N LYS A 203 -7.40 -19.68 -3.90
CA LYS A 203 -7.31 -20.40 -2.63
C LYS A 203 -5.95 -20.30 -1.95
N ALA A 204 -4.89 -20.12 -2.72
CA ALA A 204 -3.51 -20.20 -2.23
C ALA A 204 -2.68 -18.97 -2.61
N PHE A 205 -3.33 -17.88 -3.01
CA PHE A 205 -2.69 -16.70 -3.59
C PHE A 205 -1.49 -16.25 -2.75
N SER A 206 -0.29 -16.32 -3.33
CA SER A 206 0.99 -15.94 -2.71
C SER A 206 1.33 -16.66 -1.39
N GLY A 207 0.59 -17.72 -1.04
CA GLY A 207 0.56 -18.30 0.30
C GLY A 207 1.91 -18.81 0.78
N LYS A 208 2.69 -19.46 -0.08
CA LYS A 208 4.04 -19.92 0.28
C LYS A 208 4.97 -18.73 0.56
N LEU A 209 5.00 -17.74 -0.34
CA LEU A 209 5.85 -16.56 -0.15
C LEU A 209 5.47 -15.79 1.12
N PHE A 210 4.20 -15.40 1.27
CA PHE A 210 3.80 -14.54 2.38
C PHE A 210 3.69 -15.30 3.70
N ASN A 211 2.95 -16.42 3.75
CA ASN A 211 2.63 -17.07 5.02
C ASN A 211 3.76 -17.94 5.58
N ILE A 212 4.66 -18.42 4.73
CA ILE A 212 5.74 -19.33 5.15
C ILE A 212 7.07 -18.58 5.19
N GLU A 213 7.44 -17.89 4.10
CA GLU A 213 8.79 -17.32 3.99
C GLU A 213 8.94 -15.90 4.56
N LEU A 214 7.86 -15.11 4.61
CA LEU A 214 7.93 -13.68 4.95
C LEU A 214 7.27 -13.35 6.31
N ARG A 215 5.94 -13.46 6.43
CA ARG A 215 5.17 -13.03 7.63
C ARG A 215 5.69 -13.60 8.96
N PRO A 216 6.12 -14.88 9.06
CA PRO A 216 6.65 -15.41 10.33
C PRO A 216 7.93 -14.73 10.81
N HIS A 217 8.64 -14.03 9.92
CA HIS A 217 9.97 -13.47 10.17
C HIS A 217 10.01 -11.94 10.09
N LEU A 218 8.87 -11.30 9.79
CA LEU A 218 8.77 -9.87 9.49
C LEU A 218 7.70 -9.20 10.35
N PRO A 219 7.81 -7.87 10.58
CA PRO A 219 6.79 -7.13 11.32
C PRO A 219 5.45 -7.16 10.60
N SER A 220 4.36 -7.19 11.38
CA SER A 220 3.00 -7.27 10.87
C SER A 220 2.57 -5.95 10.21
N PHE A 221 2.22 -6.03 8.93
CA PHE A 221 1.67 -4.89 8.19
C PHE A 221 0.27 -4.49 8.69
N SER A 222 -0.58 -5.46 9.02
CA SER A 222 -1.91 -5.18 9.56
C SER A 222 -1.84 -4.46 10.92
N GLN A 223 -0.87 -4.79 11.77
CA GLN A 223 -0.61 -4.02 13.00
C GLN A 223 -0.11 -2.60 12.69
N HIS A 224 0.80 -2.44 11.72
CA HIS A 224 1.26 -1.12 11.28
C HIS A 224 0.10 -0.24 10.79
N LEU A 225 -0.82 -0.78 9.98
CA LEU A 225 -2.01 -0.05 9.53
C LEU A 225 -2.91 0.39 10.70
N LEU A 226 -3.08 -0.48 11.70
CA LEU A 226 -3.87 -0.16 12.89
C LEU A 226 -3.24 0.98 13.70
N GLU A 227 -1.92 0.98 13.83
CA GLU A 227 -1.18 2.05 14.51
C GLU A 227 -1.26 3.38 13.76
N GLU A 228 -1.10 3.37 12.44
CA GLU A 228 -1.22 4.58 11.62
C GLU A 228 -2.63 5.17 11.70
N LYS A 229 -3.66 4.32 11.66
CA LYS A 229 -5.05 4.77 11.85
C LYS A 229 -5.25 5.43 13.21
N ARG A 230 -4.74 4.83 14.29
CA ARG A 230 -4.81 5.42 15.64
C ARG A 230 -4.07 6.76 15.74
N LYS A 231 -2.90 6.88 15.11
CA LYS A 231 -2.16 8.15 15.05
C LYS A 231 -2.94 9.22 14.32
N GLN A 232 -3.56 8.89 13.19
CA GLN A 232 -4.41 9.82 12.43
C GLN A 232 -5.63 10.27 13.25
N GLU A 233 -6.34 9.33 13.88
CA GLU A 233 -7.48 9.65 14.75
C GLU A 233 -7.07 10.57 15.92
N SER A 234 -5.91 10.32 16.54
CA SER A 234 -5.36 11.17 17.60
C SER A 234 -5.00 12.58 17.10
N ARG A 235 -4.42 12.70 15.90
CA ARG A 235 -4.14 14.00 15.26
C ARG A 235 -5.42 14.77 14.98
N LEU A 236 -6.43 14.12 14.37
CA LEU A 236 -7.73 14.73 14.09
C LEU A 236 -8.45 15.18 15.37
N LEU A 237 -8.37 14.40 16.44
CA LEU A 237 -8.92 14.81 17.74
C LEU A 237 -8.20 16.03 18.32
N THR A 238 -6.87 16.09 18.14
CA THR A 238 -6.06 17.22 18.58
C THR A 238 -6.39 18.48 17.78
N GLU A 239 -6.48 18.36 16.45
CA GLU A 239 -6.89 19.44 15.56
C GLU A 239 -8.31 19.94 15.87
N ARG A 240 -9.26 19.04 16.12
CA ARG A 240 -10.62 19.40 16.56
C ARG A 240 -10.60 20.14 17.90
N LYS A 241 -9.78 19.71 18.87
CA LYS A 241 -9.62 20.42 20.15
C LYS A 241 -8.99 21.80 19.97
N ILE A 242 -8.04 21.96 19.05
CA ILE A 242 -7.43 23.25 18.71
C ILE A 242 -8.45 24.14 18.01
N GLN A 243 -9.21 23.64 17.05
CA GLN A 243 -10.28 24.40 16.37
C GLN A 243 -11.39 24.80 17.34
N GLN A 244 -11.78 23.92 18.27
CA GLN A 244 -12.74 24.27 19.32
C GLN A 244 -12.19 25.35 20.26
N ARG A 245 -10.90 25.29 20.64
CA ARG A 245 -10.25 26.36 21.40
C ARG A 245 -10.16 27.67 20.62
N ASN A 246 -9.76 27.63 19.35
CA ASN A 246 -9.69 28.83 18.51
C ASN A 246 -11.07 29.44 18.26
N ASN A 247 -12.14 28.63 18.18
CA ASN A 247 -13.52 29.11 18.12
C ASN A 247 -14.02 29.65 19.47
N MET A 248 -13.42 29.25 20.59
CA MET A 248 -13.67 29.85 21.90
C MET A 248 -12.85 31.14 22.11
N ASP A 249 -11.69 31.26 21.46
CA ASP A 249 -10.77 32.40 21.54
C ASP A 249 -11.01 33.46 20.44
N LEU A 250 -12.02 33.27 19.58
CA LEU A 250 -12.60 34.38 18.81
C LEU A 250 -13.44 35.22 19.78
N GLU A 251 -12.76 36.13 20.49
CA GLU A 251 -13.36 37.36 20.98
C GLU A 251 -13.89 38.14 19.78
N ASP A 252 -15.06 37.75 19.29
CA ASP A 252 -15.83 38.52 18.32
C ASP A 252 -16.14 39.87 18.98
N ASP A 253 -15.96 40.99 18.28
CA ASP A 253 -16.35 42.32 18.80
C ASP A 253 -17.82 42.31 19.29
N GLU A 254 -18.64 41.47 18.67
CA GLU A 254 -20.01 41.16 19.07
C GLU A 254 -20.10 40.44 20.43
N PHE A 255 -19.22 39.47 20.71
CA PHE A 255 -19.15 38.78 22.01
C PHE A 255 -18.73 39.74 23.13
N VAL A 256 -17.73 40.59 22.89
CA VAL A 256 -17.29 41.61 23.86
C VAL A 256 -18.40 42.63 24.13
N SER A 257 -19.08 43.11 23.07
CA SER A 257 -20.22 44.03 23.21
C SER A 257 -21.41 43.40 23.95
N ASN A 258 -21.72 42.13 23.68
CA ASN A 258 -22.83 41.42 24.32
C ASN A 258 -22.53 41.03 25.76
N THR A 259 -21.29 40.65 26.09
CA THR A 259 -20.87 40.40 27.48
C THR A 259 -20.87 41.67 28.32
N ALA A 260 -20.63 42.85 27.75
CA ALA A 260 -20.82 44.13 28.44
C ALA A 260 -22.29 44.39 28.85
N GLN A 261 -23.27 43.93 28.05
CA GLN A 261 -24.69 43.98 28.44
C GLN A 261 -24.98 43.03 29.60
N ILE A 262 -24.39 41.83 29.57
CA ILE A 262 -24.48 40.87 30.67
C ILE A 262 -23.93 41.48 31.97
N ASP A 263 -22.74 42.07 31.93
CA ASP A 263 -22.12 42.72 33.09
C ASP A 263 -22.98 43.86 33.63
N ARG A 264 -23.56 44.69 32.74
CA ARG A 264 -24.50 45.75 33.12
C ARG A 264 -25.72 45.19 33.85
N ILE A 265 -26.31 44.11 33.36
CA ILE A 265 -27.50 43.48 33.95
C ILE A 265 -27.16 42.95 35.35
N ILE A 266 -26.04 42.25 35.50
CA ILE A 266 -25.58 41.72 36.80
C ILE A 266 -25.35 42.86 37.81
N LEU A 267 -24.66 43.93 37.40
CA LEU A 267 -24.32 45.06 38.29
C LEU A 267 -25.52 45.95 38.67
N SER A 268 -26.60 45.93 37.88
CA SER A 268 -27.78 46.79 38.11
C SER A 268 -28.61 46.42 39.35
N GLY A 269 -28.43 45.22 39.91
CA GLY A 269 -29.07 44.75 41.16
C GLY A 269 -30.60 44.54 41.09
N LYS A 270 -31.30 45.07 40.09
CA LYS A 270 -32.74 44.84 39.84
C LYS A 270 -32.98 44.54 38.35
N GLN A 271 -33.24 43.27 38.06
CA GLN A 271 -33.54 42.81 36.70
C GLN A 271 -34.94 43.24 36.25
N THR A 272 -35.01 43.91 35.12
CA THR A 272 -36.26 44.26 34.43
C THR A 272 -36.75 43.10 33.55
N ALA A 273 -38.00 43.18 33.07
CA ALA A 273 -38.52 42.22 32.11
C ALA A 273 -37.78 42.25 30.76
N LEU A 274 -37.14 43.39 30.42
CA LEU A 274 -36.31 43.52 29.23
C LEU A 274 -34.98 42.78 29.41
N ASP A 275 -34.35 42.89 30.59
CA ASP A 275 -33.07 42.23 30.89
C ASP A 275 -33.17 40.71 30.79
N LYS A 276 -34.29 40.14 31.26
CA LYS A 276 -34.56 38.69 31.12
C LYS A 276 -34.65 38.27 29.66
N LYS A 277 -35.36 39.03 28.82
CA LYS A 277 -35.46 38.75 27.38
C LYS A 277 -34.11 38.86 26.67
N ILE A 278 -33.27 39.81 27.08
CA ILE A 278 -31.91 39.96 26.54
C ILE A 278 -31.06 38.76 26.92
N LEU A 279 -31.09 38.32 28.18
CA LEU A 279 -30.35 37.13 28.61
C LEU A 279 -30.85 35.86 27.91
N ASP A 280 -32.17 35.66 27.82
CA ASP A 280 -32.76 34.51 27.11
C ASP A 280 -32.30 34.46 25.65
N PHE A 281 -32.36 35.61 24.96
CA PHE A 281 -31.89 35.73 23.57
C PHE A 281 -30.40 35.41 23.42
N LEU A 282 -29.55 35.95 24.31
CA LEU A 282 -28.10 35.68 24.27
C LEU A 282 -27.79 34.20 24.57
N PHE A 283 -28.51 33.58 25.52
CA PHE A 283 -28.32 32.16 25.84
C PHE A 283 -28.79 31.24 24.71
N GLU A 284 -29.86 31.61 24.00
CA GLU A 284 -30.32 30.90 22.80
C GLU A 284 -29.35 31.06 21.62
N MET A 285 -28.73 32.23 21.47
CA MET A 285 -27.76 32.49 20.40
C MET A 285 -26.49 31.63 20.54
N ASN A 286 -25.91 31.55 21.73
CA ASN A 286 -24.70 30.78 21.96
C ASN A 286 -24.52 30.40 23.45
N GLN A 287 -24.20 29.13 23.71
CA GLN A 287 -23.95 28.59 25.05
C GLN A 287 -22.82 29.34 25.80
N SER A 288 -21.87 29.95 25.09
CA SER A 288 -20.78 30.74 25.67
C SER A 288 -21.27 31.90 26.55
N TYR A 289 -22.38 32.55 26.20
CA TYR A 289 -22.95 33.65 27.00
C TYR A 289 -23.54 33.17 28.33
N GLN A 290 -24.14 31.98 28.33
CA GLN A 290 -24.67 31.35 29.54
C GLN A 290 -23.55 31.00 30.51
N LEU A 291 -22.45 30.43 29.99
CA LEU A 291 -21.25 30.13 30.78
C LEU A 291 -20.60 31.40 31.36
N TYR A 292 -20.51 32.48 30.56
CA TYR A 292 -20.00 33.77 31.01
C TYR A 292 -20.86 34.37 32.13
N PHE A 293 -22.19 34.37 31.98
CA PHE A 293 -23.12 34.86 33.00
C PHE A 293 -22.96 34.14 34.34
N PHE A 294 -22.91 32.81 34.35
CA PHE A 294 -22.72 32.05 35.59
C PHE A 294 -21.35 32.29 36.23
N LYS A 295 -20.29 32.40 35.41
CA LYS A 295 -18.96 32.77 35.90
C LYS A 295 -18.98 34.13 36.59
N LYS A 296 -19.66 35.13 36.00
CA LYS A 296 -19.77 36.48 36.57
C LYS A 296 -20.62 36.53 37.84
N LEU A 297 -21.68 35.73 37.94
CA LEU A 297 -22.43 35.62 39.19
C LEU A 297 -21.55 35.07 40.32
N ALA A 298 -20.74 34.04 40.05
CA ALA A 298 -19.81 33.48 41.03
C ALA A 298 -18.71 34.48 41.42
N GLU A 299 -18.16 35.24 40.46
CA GLU A 299 -17.17 36.30 40.72
C GLU A 299 -17.72 37.46 41.56
N ASN A 300 -19.03 37.71 41.50
CA ASN A 300 -19.70 38.77 42.26
C ASN A 300 -20.41 38.27 43.54
N GLU A 301 -20.19 37.00 43.94
CA GLU A 301 -20.82 36.37 45.12
C GLU A 301 -22.36 36.39 45.11
N LEU A 302 -22.97 36.36 43.92
CA LEU A 302 -24.44 36.40 43.74
C LEU A 302 -25.06 34.99 43.66
N VAL A 303 -24.24 33.94 43.79
CA VAL A 303 -24.61 32.50 43.82
C VAL A 303 -23.80 31.81 44.91
#